data_AF-A0A532TRS6-F1
#
_entry.id   AF-A0A532TRS6-F1
#
_cell.length_a   1.000
_cell.length_b   1.000
_cell.length_c   1.000
_cell.angle_alpha   90.00
_cell.angle_beta   90.00
_cell.angle_gamma   90.00
#
_symmetry.space_group_name_H-M   'P 1'
#
loop_
_entity.id
_entity.type
_entity.pdbx_description
1 polymer ?
#
loop_
_entity_poly.entity_id
_entity_poly.type
_entity_poly.pdbx_seq_one_letter_code
_entity_poly.pdbx_strand_id
1 'polypeptide(L)'
;MIIITIITILYLPEGLVLGSDTQSTIFVKGNPVNSFKNSQKIFNISIENGKYNYALSQSGNAIPGIKPLITHIYSIRELLSLNGYSDDVFKSIDKVSDKIIEYFKKFKKADLFGLFFYFSGFDYEDNKIIPCVYSIKFFKDKNGELEVKKKLVARPEERKNLRISN
;
A
#
# COMPACT_ATOMS: atom_id res chain seq x y z
N MET A 1 16.99 -10.49 11.42
CA MET A 1 15.73 -10.28 12.16
C MET A 1 14.70 -9.74 11.19
N ILE A 2 13.61 -10.46 10.93
CA ILE A 2 12.54 -9.99 10.02
C ILE A 2 11.61 -9.11 10.86
N ILE A 3 11.57 -7.81 10.59
CA ILE A 3 10.58 -6.91 11.19
C ILE A 3 9.27 -7.13 10.44
N ILE A 4 8.33 -7.81 11.07
CA ILE A 4 6.98 -8.03 10.53
C ILE A 4 6.10 -6.91 11.07
N THR A 5 5.51 -6.12 10.17
CA THR A 5 4.43 -5.19 10.50
C THR A 5 3.12 -5.91 10.28
N ILE A 6 2.22 -5.80 11.24
CA ILE A 6 0.87 -6.34 11.12
C ILE A 6 0.00 -5.23 10.53
N ILE A 7 -0.68 -5.57 9.44
CA ILE A 7 -1.62 -4.67 8.77
C ILE A 7 -2.95 -5.38 8.68
N THR A 8 -3.98 -4.77 9.26
CA THR A 8 -5.35 -5.27 9.28
C THR A 8 -6.18 -4.47 8.31
N ILE A 9 -6.95 -5.16 7.47
CA ILE A 9 -7.88 -4.55 6.52
C ILE A 9 -9.28 -5.05 6.91
N LEU A 10 -10.19 -4.12 7.18
CA LEU A 10 -11.59 -4.42 7.43
C LEU A 10 -12.47 -3.74 6.38
N TYR A 11 -13.39 -4.53 5.83
CA TYR A 11 -14.40 -4.07 4.89
C TYR A 11 -15.66 -3.66 5.60
N LEU A 12 -16.18 -2.50 5.20
CA LEU A 12 -17.50 -2.00 5.58
C LEU A 12 -18.30 -1.77 4.29
N PRO A 13 -19.64 -1.85 4.31
CA PRO A 13 -20.46 -1.54 3.14
C PRO A 13 -20.16 -0.16 2.53
N GLU A 14 -19.75 0.80 3.36
CA GLU A 14 -19.48 2.19 2.98
C GLU A 14 -17.97 2.51 2.88
N GLY A 15 -17.07 1.54 3.09
CA GLY A 15 -15.64 1.89 3.08
C GLY A 15 -14.66 0.78 3.47
N LEU A 16 -13.43 1.23 3.72
CA LEU A 16 -12.30 0.39 4.09
C LEU A 16 -11.58 0.97 5.30
N VAL A 17 -11.31 0.12 6.29
CA VAL A 17 -10.48 0.46 7.44
C VAL A 17 -9.14 -0.21 7.28
N LEU A 18 -8.07 0.58 7.31
CA LEU A 18 -6.69 0.12 7.30
C LEU A 18 -6.08 0.40 8.68
N GLY A 19 -5.67 -0.66 9.38
CA GLY A 19 -5.00 -0.59 10.68
C GLY A 19 -3.58 -1.13 10.58
N SER A 20 -2.66 -0.58 11.37
CA SER A 20 -1.29 -1.09 11.50
C SER A 20 -0.83 -1.04 12.95
N ASP A 21 0.01 -1.99 13.36
CA ASP A 21 0.69 -1.96 14.65
C ASP A 21 1.68 -0.78 14.71
N THR A 22 1.39 0.27 15.46
CA THR A 22 2.23 1.48 15.49
C THR A 22 3.43 1.40 16.45
N GLN A 23 3.63 0.26 17.11
CA GLN A 23 4.62 0.08 18.17
C GLN A 23 5.55 -1.10 17.87
N SER A 24 6.86 -0.83 17.85
CA SER A 24 7.89 -1.86 17.92
C SER A 24 8.60 -1.79 19.28
N THR A 25 8.65 -2.92 19.98
CA THR A 25 9.31 -3.07 21.29
C THR A 25 10.62 -3.81 21.10
N ILE A 26 11.74 -3.21 21.51
CA ILE A 26 13.04 -3.88 21.57
C ILE A 26 13.34 -4.26 23.01
N PHE A 27 13.99 -5.40 23.24
CA PHE A 27 14.41 -5.82 24.58
C PHE A 27 15.87 -5.42 24.81
N VAL A 28 16.11 -4.44 25.68
CA VAL A 28 17.46 -4.03 26.09
C VAL A 28 17.73 -4.61 27.48
N LYS A 29 18.68 -5.56 27.56
CA LYS A 29 18.99 -6.29 28.79
C LYS A 29 17.75 -6.91 29.46
N GLY A 30 16.85 -7.48 28.65
CA GLY A 30 15.60 -8.10 29.12
C GLY A 30 14.46 -7.14 29.41
N ASN A 31 14.67 -5.82 29.33
CA ASN A 31 13.61 -4.83 29.55
C ASN A 31 12.98 -4.40 28.22
N PRO A 32 11.64 -4.40 28.09
CA PRO A 32 10.98 -3.87 26.91
C PRO A 32 11.15 -2.35 26.85
N VAL A 33 11.73 -1.86 25.76
CA VAL A 33 11.88 -0.44 25.46
C VAL A 33 11.13 -0.16 24.16
N ASN A 34 10.21 0.80 24.19
CA ASN A 34 9.53 1.26 22.99
C ASN A 34 10.56 1.90 22.06
N SER A 35 10.77 1.30 20.89
CA SER A 35 11.79 1.77 19.94
C SER A 35 11.38 3.04 19.20
N PHE A 36 10.08 3.30 19.02
CA PHE A 36 9.59 4.50 18.32
C PHE A 36 8.29 5.03 18.95
N LYS A 37 8.24 6.33 19.24
CA LYS A 37 7.09 7.03 19.83
C LYS A 37 6.13 7.68 18.81
N ASN A 38 6.46 7.62 17.51
CA ASN A 38 5.61 8.11 16.42
C ASN A 38 6.08 7.50 15.08
N SER A 39 5.68 6.27 14.78
CA SER A 39 5.94 5.64 13.48
C SER A 39 4.63 5.58 12.71
N GLN A 40 4.27 6.68 12.03
CA GLN A 40 3.15 6.63 11.10
C GLN A 40 3.50 5.59 10.02
N LYS A 41 2.72 4.52 9.97
CA LYS A 41 2.88 3.45 8.98
C LYS A 41 1.83 3.49 7.88
N ILE A 42 0.81 4.35 7.99
CA ILE A 42 -0.25 4.50 6.98
C ILE A 42 -0.23 5.95 6.50
N PHE A 43 -0.10 6.12 5.20
CA PHE A 43 0.04 7.41 4.53
C PHE A 43 -1.12 7.61 3.57
N ASN A 44 -1.82 8.72 3.72
CA ASN A 44 -2.75 9.17 2.68
C ASN A 44 -1.93 9.57 1.44
N ILE A 45 -2.27 9.06 0.26
CA ILE A 45 -1.66 9.45 -1.02
C ILE A 45 -2.71 9.89 -2.05
N SER A 46 -3.90 10.27 -1.56
CA SER A 46 -4.96 10.86 -2.37
C SER A 46 -4.50 12.19 -2.96
N ILE A 47 -5.00 12.49 -4.16
CA ILE A 47 -4.80 13.77 -4.84
C ILE A 47 -5.64 14.84 -4.12
N GLU A 48 -5.07 16.01 -3.82
CA GLU A 48 -5.83 17.11 -3.21
C GLU A 48 -6.94 17.56 -4.16
N ASN A 49 -8.19 17.67 -3.66
CA ASN A 49 -9.43 17.88 -4.41
C ASN A 49 -9.88 16.71 -5.32
N GLY A 50 -9.29 15.52 -5.14
CA GLY A 50 -9.54 14.36 -6.01
C GLY A 50 -10.84 13.61 -5.73
N LYS A 51 -11.51 13.18 -6.80
CA LYS A 51 -12.61 12.18 -6.81
C LYS A 51 -12.17 10.81 -6.27
N TYR A 52 -10.87 10.54 -6.21
CA TYR A 52 -10.29 9.23 -5.93
C TYR A 52 -9.37 9.26 -4.71
N ASN A 53 -9.56 8.29 -3.81
CA ASN A 53 -8.88 8.23 -2.52
C ASN A 53 -8.02 6.97 -2.40
N TYR A 54 -6.80 7.15 -1.88
CA TYR A 54 -5.81 6.10 -1.75
C TYR A 54 -4.99 6.22 -0.46
N ALA A 55 -4.56 5.07 0.04
CA ALA A 55 -3.65 4.97 1.17
C ALA A 55 -2.54 3.95 0.88
N LEU A 56 -1.34 4.25 1.39
CA LEU A 56 -0.18 3.38 1.32
C LEU A 56 0.27 3.05 2.73
N SER A 57 0.49 1.77 3.01
CA SER A 57 1.00 1.32 4.31
C SER A 57 2.41 0.78 4.21
N GLN A 58 3.30 1.24 5.07
CA GLN A 58 4.64 0.72 5.20
C GLN A 58 4.64 -0.57 6.01
N SER A 59 5.23 -1.63 5.45
CA SER A 59 5.57 -2.84 6.19
C SER A 59 7.08 -3.00 6.32
N GLY A 60 7.58 -3.13 7.55
CA GLY A 60 9.01 -3.26 7.84
C GLY A 60 9.80 -1.96 7.64
N ASN A 61 11.11 -2.09 7.41
CA ASN A 61 11.99 -0.95 7.10
C ASN A 61 11.90 -0.61 5.61
N ALA A 62 10.86 0.12 5.21
CA ALA A 62 10.73 0.62 3.85
C ALA A 62 11.60 1.87 3.64
N ILE A 63 12.82 1.66 3.12
CA ILE A 63 13.78 2.73 2.82
C ILE A 63 14.10 2.72 1.30
N PRO A 64 13.12 3.04 0.44
CA PRO A 64 13.37 3.15 -1.00
C PRO A 64 14.38 4.26 -1.30
N GLY A 65 15.41 3.98 -2.10
CA GLY A 65 16.35 5.00 -2.57
C GLY A 65 17.02 5.81 -1.45
N ILE A 66 17.51 5.13 -0.41
CA ILE A 66 18.17 5.66 0.81
C ILE A 66 17.32 6.56 1.72
N LYS A 67 16.05 6.82 1.39
CA LYS A 67 15.14 7.62 2.22
C LYS A 67 13.95 6.79 2.71
N PRO A 68 13.38 7.10 3.89
CA PRO A 68 12.17 6.43 4.36
C PRO A 68 10.99 6.66 3.43
N LEU A 69 10.08 5.68 3.31
CA LEU A 69 8.90 5.73 2.44
C LEU A 69 8.06 7.01 2.59
N ILE A 70 7.94 7.54 3.81
CA ILE A 70 7.23 8.80 4.10
C ILE A 70 7.74 9.98 3.24
N THR A 71 9.03 10.01 2.90
CA THR A 71 9.61 11.09 2.09
C THR A 71 9.19 11.03 0.62
N HIS A 72 8.72 9.86 0.16
CA HIS A 72 8.25 9.67 -1.22
C HIS A 72 6.75 9.93 -1.38
N ILE A 73 6.00 10.06 -0.28
CA ILE A 73 4.55 10.26 -0.29
C ILE A 73 4.18 11.52 -1.07
N TYR A 74 4.92 12.62 -0.87
CA TYR A 74 4.68 13.86 -1.60
C TYR A 74 4.91 13.69 -3.11
N SER A 75 6.04 13.07 -3.51
CA SER A 75 6.35 12.82 -4.91
C SER A 75 5.37 11.83 -5.57
N ILE A 76 4.83 10.87 -4.83
CA ILE A 76 3.78 9.97 -5.33
C ILE A 76 2.48 10.77 -5.56
N ARG A 77 2.10 11.64 -4.62
CA ARG A 77 0.93 12.52 -4.81
C ARG A 77 1.12 13.41 -6.04
N GLU A 78 2.27 14.07 -6.17
CA GLU A 78 2.59 14.89 -7.36
C GLU A 78 2.57 14.07 -8.65
N LEU A 79 3.12 12.85 -8.66
CA LEU A 79 3.05 11.94 -9.81
C LEU A 79 1.60 11.68 -10.22
N LEU A 80 0.71 11.46 -9.26
CA LEU A 80 -0.69 11.21 -9.52
C LEU A 80 -1.43 12.48 -9.95
N SER A 81 -1.05 13.66 -9.47
CA SER A 81 -1.66 14.95 -9.83
C SER A 81 -1.22 15.49 -11.19
N LEU A 82 0.07 15.38 -11.54
CA LEU A 82 0.69 16.17 -12.62
C LEU A 82 0.76 15.47 -13.98
N ASN A 83 0.61 14.15 -14.04
CA ASN A 83 0.94 13.38 -15.26
C ASN A 83 -0.20 13.29 -16.29
N GLY A 84 -1.28 14.06 -16.16
CA GLY A 84 -2.35 14.09 -17.16
C GLY A 84 -2.96 12.71 -17.47
N TYR A 85 -2.91 11.78 -16.51
CA TYR A 85 -3.49 10.45 -16.69
C TYR A 85 -4.98 10.58 -16.95
N SER A 86 -5.50 9.73 -17.85
CA SER A 86 -6.94 9.65 -18.10
C SER A 86 -7.68 9.24 -16.82
N ASP A 87 -8.92 9.70 -16.66
CA ASP A 87 -9.81 9.34 -15.55
C ASP A 87 -9.89 7.80 -15.32
N ASP A 88 -9.84 7.02 -16.39
CA ASP A 88 -9.90 5.55 -16.35
C ASP A 88 -8.66 4.87 -15.73
N VAL A 89 -7.56 5.60 -15.54
CA VAL A 89 -6.43 5.14 -14.72
C VAL A 89 -6.83 5.23 -13.25
N PHE A 90 -7.36 6.39 -12.83
CA PHE A 90 -7.72 6.63 -11.43
C PHE A 90 -8.97 5.86 -10.97
N LYS A 91 -9.85 5.45 -11.89
CA LYS A 91 -10.94 4.52 -11.56
C LYS A 91 -10.47 3.13 -11.17
N SER A 92 -9.22 2.76 -11.47
CA SER A 92 -8.70 1.42 -11.22
C SER A 92 -7.49 1.47 -10.29
N ILE A 93 -7.63 0.92 -9.09
CA ILE A 93 -6.53 0.80 -8.14
C ILE A 93 -5.38 -0.05 -8.71
N ASP A 94 -5.69 -1.03 -9.56
CA ASP A 94 -4.68 -1.87 -10.21
C ASP A 94 -3.76 -1.02 -11.11
N LYS A 95 -4.35 -0.16 -11.94
CA LYS A 95 -3.60 0.75 -12.82
C LYS A 95 -2.81 1.80 -12.04
N VAL A 96 -3.39 2.37 -10.98
CA VAL A 96 -2.68 3.33 -10.12
C VAL A 96 -1.49 2.65 -9.43
N SER A 97 -1.66 1.40 -9.01
CA SER A 97 -0.58 0.63 -8.39
C SER A 97 0.61 0.42 -9.34
N ASP A 98 0.34 0.22 -10.64
CA ASP A 98 1.39 0.12 -11.66
C ASP A 98 2.18 1.43 -11.78
N LYS A 99 1.51 2.59 -11.68
CA LYS A 99 2.19 3.90 -11.69
C LYS A 99 3.08 4.12 -10.47
N ILE A 100 2.65 3.65 -9.30
CA ILE A 100 3.47 3.69 -8.08
C ILE A 100 4.68 2.74 -8.23
N ILE A 101 4.50 1.56 -8.82
CA ILE A 101 5.60 0.62 -9.09
C ILE A 101 6.60 1.22 -10.09
N GLU A 102 6.12 1.82 -11.18
CA GLU A 102 6.94 2.54 -12.17
C GLU A 102 7.77 3.65 -11.52
N TYR A 103 7.18 4.41 -10.58
CA TYR A 103 7.91 5.42 -9.82
C TYR A 103 9.07 4.83 -9.03
N PHE A 104 8.86 3.75 -8.28
CA PHE A 104 9.92 3.13 -7.50
C PHE A 104 11.00 2.45 -8.35
N LYS A 105 10.65 1.90 -9.52
CA LYS A 105 11.61 1.29 -10.44
C LYS A 105 12.70 2.24 -10.97
N LYS A 106 12.55 3.55 -10.76
CA LYS A 106 13.57 4.57 -11.10
C LYS A 106 14.78 4.56 -10.16
N PHE A 107 14.64 4.00 -8.95
CA PHE A 107 15.73 3.94 -7.97
C PHE A 107 16.64 2.73 -8.22
N LYS A 108 17.83 2.74 -7.60
CA LYS A 108 18.78 1.62 -7.72
C LYS A 108 18.16 0.34 -7.12
N LYS A 109 18.34 -0.79 -7.81
CA LYS A 109 17.79 -2.10 -7.40
C LYS A 109 18.08 -2.45 -5.94
N ALA A 110 19.30 -2.20 -5.48
CA ALA A 110 19.74 -2.47 -4.12
C ALA A 110 18.90 -1.74 -3.06
N ASP A 111 18.42 -0.54 -3.37
CA ASP A 111 17.64 0.28 -2.45
C ASP A 111 16.15 -0.11 -2.40
N LEU A 112 15.71 -0.99 -3.31
CA LEU A 112 14.32 -1.44 -3.39
C LEU A 112 14.12 -2.82 -2.75
N PHE A 113 15.18 -3.60 -2.56
CA PHE A 113 15.06 -4.93 -1.99
C PHE A 113 14.49 -4.89 -0.56
N GLY A 114 13.40 -5.62 -0.35
CA GLY A 114 12.70 -5.65 0.94
C GLY A 114 11.66 -4.54 1.11
N LEU A 115 11.52 -3.62 0.13
CA LEU A 115 10.40 -2.69 0.10
C LEU A 115 9.10 -3.47 -0.02
N PHE A 116 8.24 -3.29 0.98
CA PHE A 116 6.94 -3.94 1.05
C PHE A 116 5.89 -2.97 1.58
N PHE A 117 4.79 -2.85 0.87
CA PHE A 117 3.66 -2.02 1.28
C PHE A 117 2.33 -2.62 0.83
N TYR A 118 1.26 -2.29 1.56
CA TYR A 118 -0.09 -2.44 1.03
C TYR A 118 -0.57 -1.11 0.47
N PHE A 119 -1.15 -1.18 -0.72
CA PHE A 119 -1.79 -0.08 -1.40
C PHE A 119 -3.29 -0.31 -1.40
N SER A 120 -4.03 0.60 -0.79
CA SER A 120 -5.47 0.52 -0.57
C SER A 120 -6.19 1.68 -1.22
N GLY A 121 -7.40 1.43 -1.69
CA GLY A 121 -8.21 2.40 -2.41
C GLY A 121 -9.47 1.73 -2.92
N PHE A 122 -10.01 2.25 -4.03
CA PHE A 122 -11.28 1.78 -4.58
C PHE A 122 -11.19 1.64 -6.10
N ASP A 123 -11.83 0.59 -6.63
CA ASP A 123 -12.20 0.51 -8.04
C ASP A 123 -13.59 1.14 -8.24
N TYR A 124 -13.79 1.83 -9.36
CA TYR A 124 -15.03 2.52 -9.71
C TYR A 124 -15.61 1.90 -10.98
N GLU A 125 -16.60 1.03 -10.79
CA GLU A 125 -17.18 0.17 -11.84
C GLU A 125 -18.70 0.34 -11.84
N ASP A 126 -19.32 0.71 -12.96
CA ASP A 126 -20.79 0.76 -13.14
C ASP A 126 -21.56 1.40 -11.96
N ASN A 127 -21.13 2.59 -11.52
CA ASN A 127 -21.66 3.34 -10.37
C ASN A 127 -21.47 2.68 -8.99
N LYS A 128 -20.70 1.60 -8.90
CA LYS A 128 -20.26 0.98 -7.64
C LYS A 128 -18.84 1.47 -7.29
N ILE A 129 -18.60 1.58 -5.99
CA ILE A 129 -17.28 1.86 -5.41
C ILE A 129 -16.84 0.60 -4.68
N ILE A 130 -15.80 -0.07 -5.16
CA ILE A 130 -15.39 -1.39 -4.70
C ILE A 130 -14.06 -1.25 -3.96
N PRO A 131 -14.00 -1.46 -2.63
CA PRO A 131 -12.76 -1.33 -1.88
C PRO A 131 -11.78 -2.45 -2.26
N CYS A 132 -10.54 -2.07 -2.53
CA CYS A 132 -9.51 -2.99 -3.02
C CYS A 132 -8.19 -2.76 -2.30
N VAL A 133 -7.46 -3.85 -2.07
CA VAL A 133 -6.11 -3.80 -1.50
C VAL A 133 -5.15 -4.69 -2.27
N TYR A 134 -4.04 -4.09 -2.69
CA TYR A 134 -2.90 -4.77 -3.26
C TYR A 134 -1.75 -4.85 -2.26
N SER A 135 -1.13 -6.01 -2.17
CA SER A 135 0.20 -6.16 -1.54
C SER A 135 1.26 -6.04 -2.62
N ILE A 136 2.27 -5.18 -2.42
CA ILE A 136 3.32 -4.91 -3.40
C ILE A 136 4.68 -5.11 -2.74
N LYS A 137 5.42 -6.11 -3.21
CA LYS A 137 6.73 -6.49 -2.66
C LYS A 137 7.81 -6.44 -3.72
N PHE A 138 8.89 -5.75 -3.43
CA PHE A 138 10.12 -5.72 -4.23
C PHE A 138 11.13 -6.69 -3.60
N PHE A 139 11.62 -7.64 -4.38
CA PHE A 139 12.52 -8.68 -3.89
C PHE A 139 13.56 -9.07 -4.92
N LYS A 140 14.58 -9.76 -4.43
CA LYS A 140 15.65 -10.33 -5.23
C LYS A 140 15.24 -11.72 -5.69
N ASP A 141 15.23 -11.97 -7.00
CA ASP A 141 14.98 -13.29 -7.56
C ASP A 141 16.18 -14.25 -7.31
N LYS A 142 16.11 -15.46 -7.88
CA LYS A 142 17.21 -16.46 -7.74
C LYS A 142 18.51 -16.03 -8.43
N ASN A 143 18.44 -15.18 -9.45
CA ASN A 143 19.59 -14.70 -10.23
C ASN A 143 20.17 -13.39 -9.67
N GLY A 144 19.46 -12.77 -8.74
CA GLY A 144 19.83 -11.52 -8.12
C GLY A 144 19.20 -10.28 -8.73
N GLU A 145 18.26 -10.47 -9.64
CA GLU A 145 17.51 -9.43 -10.31
C GLU A 145 16.34 -8.92 -9.47
N LEU A 146 15.90 -7.69 -9.78
CA LEU A 146 14.76 -7.08 -9.11
C LEU A 146 13.45 -7.60 -9.71
N GLU A 147 12.68 -8.30 -8.89
CA GLU A 147 11.30 -8.66 -9.18
C GLU A 147 10.31 -7.91 -8.30
N VAL A 148 9.12 -7.66 -8.85
CA VAL A 148 8.02 -7.01 -8.14
C VAL A 148 6.83 -7.96 -8.13
N LYS A 149 6.38 -8.35 -6.94
CA LYS A 149 5.16 -9.13 -6.76
C LYS A 149 4.03 -8.19 -6.34
N LYS A 150 3.11 -7.96 -7.26
CA LYS A 150 1.80 -7.32 -7.03
C LYS A 150 0.76 -8.42 -6.86
N LYS A 151 -0.01 -8.40 -5.77
CA LYS A 151 -1.10 -9.37 -5.52
C LYS A 151 -2.31 -8.64 -4.98
N LEU A 152 -3.47 -8.84 -5.60
CA LEU A 152 -4.76 -8.47 -5.02
C LEU A 152 -4.99 -9.37 -3.80
N VAL A 153 -4.92 -8.79 -2.61
CA VAL A 153 -5.08 -9.56 -1.35
C VAL A 153 -6.49 -9.47 -0.82
N ALA A 154 -7.24 -8.46 -1.24
CA ALA A 154 -8.54 -8.20 -0.70
C ALA A 154 -9.38 -7.38 -1.70
N ARG A 155 -10.55 -7.91 -2.07
CA ARG A 155 -11.61 -7.28 -2.85
C ARG A 155 -12.90 -8.05 -2.53
N PRO A 156 -14.03 -7.40 -2.16
CA PRO A 156 -15.29 -8.10 -1.96
C PRO A 156 -15.70 -8.82 -3.25
N GLU A 157 -15.89 -10.14 -3.18
CA GLU A 157 -16.64 -10.83 -4.23
C GLU A 157 -18.11 -10.38 -4.15
N GLU A 158 -18.77 -10.18 -5.29
CA GLU A 158 -20.22 -10.01 -5.26
C GLU A 158 -20.81 -11.20 -4.50
N ARG A 159 -21.51 -10.94 -3.39
CA ARG A 159 -22.28 -11.98 -2.72
C ARG A 159 -23.25 -12.51 -3.78
N LYS A 160 -22.94 -13.66 -4.41
CA LYS A 160 -23.96 -14.45 -5.09
C LYS A 160 -25.05 -14.63 -4.06
N ASN A 161 -26.22 -14.06 -4.34
CA ASN A 161 -27.39 -14.11 -3.48
C ASN A 161 -27.52 -15.51 -2.88
N LEU A 162 -27.10 -15.69 -1.63
CA LEU A 162 -27.58 -16.77 -0.78
C LEU A 162 -29.04 -16.42 -0.54
N ARG A 163 -29.88 -16.71 -1.55
CA ARG A 163 -31.29 -16.95 -1.34
C ARG A 163 -31.32 -18.12 -0.38
N ILE A 164 -31.40 -17.80 0.90
CA ILE A 164 -31.99 -18.72 1.86
C ILE A 164 -33.44 -18.77 1.42
N SER A 165 -33.75 -19.73 0.56
CA SER A 165 -35.11 -20.19 0.34
C SER A 165 -35.56 -20.76 1.68
N ASN A 166 -36.31 -19.95 2.42
CA ASN A 166 -37.22 -20.45 3.45
C ASN A 166 -38.37 -21.18 2.79
#